data_AF-A0A1A2P3K4-F1
#
_entry.id   AF-A0A1A2P3K4-F1
#
_cell.length_a   1.000
_cell.length_b   1.000
_cell.length_c   1.000
_cell.angle_alpha   90.00
_cell.angle_beta   90.00
_cell.angle_gamma   90.00
#
_symmetry.space_group_name_H-M   'P 1'
#
loop_
_entity.id
_entity.type
_entity.pdbx_description
1 polymer ?
#
loop_
_entity_poly.entity_id
_entity_poly.type
_entity_poly.pdbx_seq_one_letter_code
_entity_poly.pdbx_strand_id
1 'polypeptide(L)'
;MTEDPRADGVSRQYDRWEYPPPVADLEAWSTTHWDWFDPFWAHRVLWPNRNYKPDLDILIAGCGTFQAAFIAFKNRGARVVGIDVSRKALQHHEFLKGKHGLDNLELHLLPIEEVATLGRDFDLIISSGVLHHLADPLAGLTALGGCLRRDGVLAVMLYAKYGRLGVEMLESVFHDLGLSQDEASVRLVKEAIAVLPADHPVRTYLKAAHDLTSDGALVDTFLHSRARNYTVAQCLDLVAAAGLHFQDWFHKSPYYPHDMLAPASEFQAMLNRLPDRQVWSVMERLQPANATHFFLACRPERPSEDYVIDFATSAWLDYVPQPRTACRLVGDEIYWPGAKQKLNPAQLPLVQHVDGRRPIRAIIELVAQAGNVGDEHRPLLQDFAKALFRALWRLDFLAMALDASPAG
;
A
#
# COMPACT_ATOMS: atom_id res chain seq x y z
N MET A 1 12.31 -29.61 10.94
CA MET A 1 11.99 -29.94 9.54
C MET A 1 10.93 -28.94 9.11
N THR A 2 11.31 -27.96 8.28
CA THR A 2 10.35 -27.06 7.64
C THR A 2 9.55 -27.88 6.63
N GLU A 3 8.23 -27.90 6.76
CA GLU A 3 7.35 -28.50 5.74
C GLU A 3 7.63 -27.85 4.38
N ASP A 4 7.62 -28.64 3.30
CA ASP A 4 7.70 -28.11 1.93
C ASP A 4 6.54 -27.12 1.71
N PRO A 5 6.80 -25.82 1.40
CA PRO A 5 5.75 -24.82 1.20
C PRO A 5 4.70 -25.22 0.16
N ARG A 6 5.05 -26.09 -0.80
CA ARG A 6 4.13 -26.59 -1.84
C ARG A 6 3.16 -27.67 -1.34
N ALA A 7 3.41 -28.24 -0.17
CA ALA A 7 2.61 -29.29 0.43
C ALA A 7 2.16 -28.92 1.84
N ASP A 8 2.18 -27.63 2.17
CA ASP A 8 1.87 -27.14 3.51
C ASP A 8 0.38 -26.76 3.66
N GLY A 9 -0.02 -26.33 4.86
CA GLY A 9 -1.41 -25.96 5.14
C GLY A 9 -1.91 -24.74 4.35
N VAL A 10 -1.02 -23.82 3.98
CA VAL A 10 -1.35 -22.58 3.27
C VAL A 10 -1.59 -22.88 1.79
N SER A 11 -0.71 -23.66 1.14
CA SER A 11 -0.91 -24.08 -0.25
C SER A 11 -2.23 -24.85 -0.43
N ARG A 12 -2.53 -25.80 0.47
CA ARG A 12 -3.80 -26.55 0.44
C ARG A 12 -5.02 -25.65 0.61
N GLN A 13 -4.93 -24.62 1.44
CA GLN A 13 -6.02 -23.66 1.63
C GLN A 13 -6.33 -22.96 0.31
N TYR A 14 -5.35 -22.32 -0.33
CA TYR A 14 -5.60 -21.56 -1.57
C TYR A 14 -6.01 -22.42 -2.76
N ASP A 15 -5.56 -23.68 -2.82
CA ASP A 15 -6.05 -24.64 -3.83
C ASP A 15 -7.50 -25.08 -3.57
N ARG A 16 -8.00 -25.08 -2.32
CA ARG A 16 -9.39 -25.45 -2.01
C ARG A 16 -10.33 -24.25 -2.01
N TRP A 17 -9.90 -23.19 -1.35
CA TRP A 17 -10.63 -21.98 -1.02
C TRP A 17 -9.95 -20.81 -1.75
N GLU A 18 -10.22 -20.71 -3.06
CA GLU A 18 -9.57 -19.71 -3.91
C GLU A 18 -9.79 -18.29 -3.37
N TYR A 19 -8.69 -17.58 -3.16
CA TYR A 19 -8.69 -16.20 -2.70
C TYR A 19 -7.45 -15.47 -3.22
N PRO A 20 -7.57 -14.22 -3.72
CA PRO A 20 -8.81 -13.49 -3.99
C PRO A 20 -9.73 -14.22 -4.99
N PRO A 21 -11.04 -13.90 -5.04
CA PRO A 21 -11.94 -14.51 -6.02
C PRO A 21 -11.44 -14.32 -7.46
N PRO A 22 -11.44 -15.38 -8.30
CA PRO A 22 -11.01 -15.27 -9.69
C PRO A 22 -11.81 -14.24 -10.48
N VAL A 23 -11.12 -13.42 -11.29
CA VAL A 23 -11.75 -12.44 -12.19
C VAL A 23 -11.98 -13.03 -13.57
N ALA A 24 -13.14 -12.79 -14.18
CA ALA A 24 -13.46 -13.37 -15.49
C ALA A 24 -12.84 -12.60 -16.67
N ASP A 25 -12.61 -11.29 -16.51
CA ASP A 25 -12.19 -10.40 -17.57
C ASP A 25 -11.44 -9.19 -17.02
N LEU A 26 -10.20 -8.96 -17.46
CA LEU A 26 -9.36 -7.86 -16.95
C LEU A 26 -9.79 -6.50 -17.48
N GLU A 27 -10.36 -6.41 -18.68
CA GLU A 27 -10.82 -5.16 -19.24
C GLU A 27 -12.00 -4.63 -18.42
N ALA A 28 -13.02 -5.48 -18.23
CA ALA A 28 -14.17 -5.17 -17.39
C ALA A 28 -13.74 -4.89 -15.93
N TRP A 29 -12.86 -5.72 -15.36
CA TRP A 29 -12.37 -5.53 -13.99
C TRP A 29 -11.66 -4.19 -13.80
N SER A 30 -10.82 -3.79 -14.77
CA SER A 30 -10.05 -2.54 -14.71
C SER A 30 -10.88 -1.26 -14.75
N THR A 31 -12.18 -1.35 -15.06
CA THR A 31 -13.09 -0.19 -15.02
C THR A 31 -13.43 0.26 -13.60
N THR A 32 -13.39 -0.67 -12.64
CA THR A 32 -13.80 -0.44 -11.25
C THR A 32 -12.71 -0.81 -10.24
N HIS A 33 -11.62 -1.43 -10.69
CA HIS A 33 -10.52 -1.86 -9.84
C HIS A 33 -9.18 -1.35 -10.35
N TRP A 34 -8.32 -0.96 -9.42
CA TRP A 34 -6.90 -0.73 -9.64
C TRP A 34 -6.10 -1.39 -8.54
N ASP A 35 -4.84 -1.68 -8.83
CA ASP A 35 -3.88 -2.13 -7.82
C ASP A 35 -3.14 -0.91 -7.25
N TRP A 36 -3.00 -0.85 -5.94
CA TRP A 36 -2.33 0.27 -5.27
C TRP A 36 -0.87 0.40 -5.69
N PHE A 37 -0.17 -0.71 -5.90
CA PHE A 37 1.24 -0.73 -6.26
C PHE A 37 1.48 -0.72 -7.78
N ASP A 38 0.43 -0.61 -8.61
CA ASP A 38 0.56 -0.49 -10.06
C ASP A 38 1.43 0.74 -10.41
N PRO A 39 2.63 0.55 -11.01
CA PRO A 39 3.53 1.65 -11.31
C PRO A 39 2.92 2.65 -12.29
N PHE A 40 1.93 2.27 -13.10
CA PHE A 40 1.24 3.19 -14.01
C PHE A 40 0.70 4.42 -13.27
N TRP A 41 0.17 4.25 -12.07
CA TRP A 41 -0.35 5.35 -11.25
C TRP A 41 0.52 5.66 -10.02
N ALA A 42 1.20 4.66 -9.48
CA ALA A 42 1.96 4.76 -8.24
C ALA A 42 3.42 5.17 -8.42
N HIS A 43 3.92 5.33 -9.66
CA HIS A 43 5.35 5.56 -9.92
C HIS A 43 5.96 6.67 -9.07
N ARG A 44 5.22 7.75 -8.78
CA ARG A 44 5.74 8.87 -8.01
C ARG A 44 5.92 8.57 -6.53
N VAL A 45 5.15 7.61 -5.99
CA VAL A 45 5.32 7.12 -4.62
C VAL A 45 6.48 6.10 -4.57
N LEU A 46 6.64 5.29 -5.62
CA LEU A 46 7.71 4.28 -5.73
C LEU A 46 9.09 4.92 -5.97
N TRP A 47 9.16 5.85 -6.92
CA TRP A 47 10.35 6.58 -7.35
C TRP A 47 10.04 8.07 -7.58
N PRO A 48 10.12 8.90 -6.53
CA PRO A 48 9.80 10.32 -6.65
C PRO A 48 10.84 11.11 -7.47
N ASN A 49 12.08 10.61 -7.59
CA ASN A 49 13.18 11.23 -8.34
C ASN A 49 13.16 10.98 -9.86
N ARG A 50 12.14 10.32 -10.42
CA ARG A 50 12.10 10.06 -11.87
C ARG A 50 10.69 9.98 -12.43
N ASN A 51 10.61 10.13 -13.75
CA ASN A 51 9.36 9.94 -14.49
C ASN A 51 9.02 8.45 -14.64
N TYR A 52 7.76 8.18 -14.98
CA TYR A 52 7.29 6.82 -15.27
C TYR A 52 8.15 6.15 -16.35
N LYS A 53 8.54 4.90 -16.08
CA LYS A 53 9.27 4.03 -17.01
C LYS A 53 8.34 2.88 -17.42
N PRO A 54 8.03 2.69 -18.71
CA PRO A 54 7.10 1.66 -19.15
C PRO A 54 7.71 0.25 -19.20
N ASP A 55 9.02 0.12 -19.33
CA ASP A 55 9.76 -1.14 -19.53
C ASP A 55 10.39 -1.72 -18.25
N LEU A 56 9.62 -1.71 -17.15
CA LEU A 56 10.06 -2.26 -15.86
C LEU A 56 10.12 -3.78 -15.88
N ASP A 57 11.07 -4.36 -15.15
CA ASP A 57 10.99 -5.75 -14.71
C ASP A 57 10.25 -5.83 -13.38
N ILE A 58 9.11 -6.52 -13.38
CA ILE A 58 8.18 -6.58 -12.24
C ILE A 58 8.01 -8.04 -11.80
N LEU A 59 8.23 -8.32 -10.51
CA LEU A 59 7.86 -9.58 -9.87
C LEU A 59 6.61 -9.38 -9.04
N ILE A 60 5.64 -10.28 -9.19
CA ILE A 60 4.48 -10.41 -8.31
C ILE A 60 4.65 -11.70 -7.49
N ALA A 61 4.98 -11.54 -6.21
CA ALA A 61 5.33 -12.62 -5.30
C ALA A 61 4.11 -13.07 -4.47
N GLY A 62 3.53 -14.21 -4.86
CA GLY A 62 2.21 -14.69 -4.44
C GLY A 62 1.13 -13.94 -5.20
N CYS A 63 1.02 -14.21 -6.51
CA CYS A 63 0.16 -13.45 -7.41
C CYS A 63 -1.35 -13.68 -7.21
N GLY A 64 -1.73 -14.66 -6.39
CA GLY A 64 -3.12 -15.03 -6.19
C GLY A 64 -3.78 -15.38 -7.51
N THR A 65 -5.06 -15.04 -7.67
CA THR A 65 -5.81 -15.42 -8.87
C THR A 65 -5.70 -14.43 -10.03
N PHE A 66 -5.33 -13.16 -9.81
CA PHE A 66 -5.36 -12.17 -10.90
C PHE A 66 -4.23 -11.13 -10.95
N GLN A 67 -3.48 -10.91 -9.87
CA GLN A 67 -2.66 -9.69 -9.73
C GLN A 67 -1.57 -9.59 -10.80
N ALA A 68 -0.88 -10.69 -11.14
CA ALA A 68 0.16 -10.66 -12.16
C ALA A 68 -0.39 -10.41 -13.56
N ALA A 69 -1.53 -11.02 -13.89
CA ALA A 69 -2.22 -10.77 -15.16
C ALA A 69 -2.73 -9.34 -15.25
N PHE A 70 -3.26 -8.79 -14.15
CA PHE A 70 -3.72 -7.40 -14.09
C PHE A 70 -2.58 -6.40 -14.29
N ILE A 71 -1.46 -6.57 -13.58
CA ILE A 71 -0.28 -5.69 -13.72
C ILE A 71 0.28 -5.78 -15.14
N ALA A 72 0.39 -6.98 -15.72
CA ALA A 72 0.83 -7.16 -17.10
C ALA A 72 -0.12 -6.51 -18.12
N PHE A 73 -1.44 -6.60 -17.88
CA PHE A 73 -2.47 -5.99 -18.72
C PHE A 73 -2.39 -4.46 -18.71
N LYS A 74 -2.18 -3.85 -17.54
CA LYS A 74 -2.07 -2.39 -17.36
C LYS A 74 -0.73 -1.83 -17.84
N ASN A 75 0.35 -2.61 -17.74
CA ASN A 75 1.71 -2.19 -18.08
C ASN A 75 2.27 -3.02 -19.26
N ARG A 76 1.73 -2.81 -20.46
CA ARG A 76 2.10 -3.58 -21.67
C ARG A 76 3.57 -3.47 -22.08
N GLY A 77 4.27 -2.42 -21.66
CA GLY A 77 5.71 -2.27 -21.88
C GLY A 77 6.59 -3.05 -20.91
N ALA A 78 6.05 -3.44 -19.74
CA ALA A 78 6.79 -4.07 -18.66
C ALA A 78 6.94 -5.58 -18.89
N ARG A 79 7.98 -6.19 -18.32
CA ARG A 79 8.15 -7.63 -18.22
C ARG A 79 7.70 -8.08 -16.84
N VAL A 80 6.63 -8.87 -16.78
CA VAL A 80 6.02 -9.29 -15.52
C VAL A 80 6.27 -10.78 -15.29
N VAL A 81 6.73 -11.12 -14.10
CA VAL A 81 6.85 -12.49 -13.60
C VAL A 81 5.88 -12.65 -12.42
N GLY A 82 4.98 -13.61 -12.50
CA GLY A 82 4.13 -14.01 -11.38
C GLY A 82 4.60 -15.34 -10.79
N ILE A 83 4.73 -15.41 -9.48
CA ILE A 83 4.99 -16.66 -8.77
C ILE A 83 3.89 -16.94 -7.74
N ASP A 84 3.52 -18.20 -7.61
CA ASP A 84 2.56 -18.64 -6.59
C ASP A 84 2.81 -20.11 -6.20
N VAL A 85 2.30 -20.52 -5.04
CA VAL A 85 2.30 -21.93 -4.59
C VAL A 85 1.02 -22.66 -4.99
N SER A 86 -0.04 -21.94 -5.36
CA SER A 86 -1.30 -22.52 -5.84
C SER A 86 -1.25 -22.78 -7.34
N ARG A 87 -1.40 -24.05 -7.73
CA ARG A 87 -1.49 -24.43 -9.13
C ARG A 87 -2.75 -23.89 -9.78
N LYS A 88 -3.87 -23.85 -9.04
CA LYS A 88 -5.15 -23.34 -9.56
C LYS A 88 -5.08 -21.84 -9.86
N ALA A 89 -4.47 -21.08 -8.97
CA ALA A 89 -4.29 -19.65 -9.14
C ALA A 89 -3.46 -19.31 -10.40
N LEU A 90 -2.42 -20.10 -10.66
CA LEU A 90 -1.61 -19.99 -11.90
C LEU A 90 -2.36 -20.45 -13.15
N GLN A 91 -3.18 -21.50 -13.08
CA GLN A 91 -4.05 -21.91 -14.20
C GLN A 91 -5.02 -20.79 -14.58
N HIS A 92 -5.57 -20.07 -13.59
CA HIS A 92 -6.43 -18.92 -13.87
C HIS A 92 -5.65 -17.77 -14.53
N HIS A 93 -4.40 -17.55 -14.12
CA HIS A 93 -3.52 -16.60 -14.80
C HIS A 93 -3.22 -16.99 -16.26
N GLU A 94 -3.03 -18.28 -16.56
CA GLU A 94 -2.87 -18.75 -17.94
C GLU A 94 -4.14 -18.51 -18.78
N PHE A 95 -5.32 -18.69 -18.20
CA PHE A 95 -6.59 -18.32 -18.84
C PHE A 95 -6.64 -16.81 -19.16
N LEU A 96 -6.33 -15.95 -18.19
CA LEU A 96 -6.31 -14.49 -18.38
C LEU A 96 -5.26 -14.06 -19.40
N LYS A 97 -4.08 -14.68 -19.36
CA LYS A 97 -2.98 -14.48 -20.30
C LYS A 97 -3.40 -14.78 -21.73
N GLY A 98 -4.01 -15.94 -21.96
CA GLY A 98 -4.52 -16.32 -23.28
C GLY A 98 -5.64 -15.40 -23.76
N LYS A 99 -6.58 -15.06 -22.87
CA LYS A 99 -7.72 -14.19 -23.19
C LYS A 99 -7.33 -12.78 -23.60
N HIS A 100 -6.32 -12.19 -22.96
CA HIS A 100 -5.92 -10.80 -23.17
C HIS A 100 -4.59 -10.62 -23.91
N GLY A 101 -4.03 -11.70 -24.46
CA GLY A 101 -2.75 -11.69 -25.19
C GLY A 101 -1.61 -11.10 -24.36
N LEU A 102 -1.38 -11.63 -23.15
CA LEU A 102 -0.36 -11.13 -22.24
C LEU A 102 1.00 -11.80 -22.50
N ASP A 103 1.61 -11.48 -23.65
CA ASP A 103 2.94 -12.01 -24.01
C ASP A 103 4.06 -11.54 -23.07
N ASN A 104 3.78 -10.47 -22.32
CA ASN A 104 4.68 -9.88 -21.35
C ASN A 104 4.58 -10.49 -19.94
N LEU A 105 3.81 -11.56 -19.76
CA LEU A 105 3.62 -12.26 -18.49
C LEU A 105 4.24 -13.67 -18.50
N GLU A 106 5.12 -13.93 -17.55
CA GLU A 106 5.70 -15.24 -17.23
C GLU A 106 5.16 -15.74 -15.87
N LEU A 107 4.91 -17.04 -15.74
CA LEU A 107 4.27 -17.64 -14.56
C LEU A 107 5.07 -18.85 -14.07
N HIS A 108 5.31 -18.93 -12.76
CA HIS A 108 6.00 -20.07 -12.15
C HIS A 108 5.30 -20.56 -10.88
N LEU A 109 5.14 -21.88 -10.79
CA LEU A 109 4.80 -22.55 -9.53
C LEU A 109 6.05 -22.59 -8.66
N LEU A 110 6.25 -21.54 -7.86
CA LEU A 110 7.50 -21.30 -7.15
C LEU A 110 7.22 -20.64 -5.78
N PRO A 111 7.65 -21.25 -4.67
CA PRO A 111 7.66 -20.61 -3.36
C PRO A 111 8.56 -19.36 -3.36
N ILE A 112 8.22 -18.36 -2.56
CA ILE A 112 8.98 -17.10 -2.46
C ILE A 112 10.44 -17.36 -2.03
N GLU A 113 10.66 -18.32 -1.16
CA GLU A 113 11.98 -18.70 -0.65
C GLU A 113 12.91 -19.22 -1.76
N GLU A 114 12.35 -19.72 -2.86
CA GLU A 114 13.09 -20.25 -4.01
C GLU A 114 13.20 -19.24 -5.16
N VAL A 115 12.77 -17.97 -4.98
CA VAL A 115 12.73 -16.94 -6.04
C VAL A 115 14.08 -16.72 -6.75
N ALA A 116 15.20 -16.91 -6.05
CA ALA A 116 16.54 -16.76 -6.62
C ALA A 116 16.82 -17.73 -7.78
N THR A 117 16.09 -18.85 -7.87
CA THR A 117 16.19 -19.82 -8.97
C THR A 117 15.76 -19.23 -10.33
N LEU A 118 15.01 -18.13 -10.34
CA LEU A 118 14.68 -17.39 -11.55
C LEU A 118 15.92 -16.77 -12.22
N GLY A 119 17.00 -16.51 -11.45
CA GLY A 119 18.24 -15.91 -11.97
C GLY A 119 18.05 -14.49 -12.53
N ARG A 120 17.10 -13.72 -11.98
CA ARG A 120 16.71 -12.40 -12.46
C ARG A 120 16.60 -11.39 -11.31
N ASP A 121 16.93 -10.15 -11.61
CA ASP A 121 16.70 -9.00 -10.73
C ASP A 121 15.57 -8.10 -11.26
N PHE A 122 14.80 -7.53 -10.34
CA PHE A 122 13.58 -6.77 -10.63
C PHE A 122 13.69 -5.29 -10.24
N ASP A 123 13.06 -4.42 -11.04
CA ASP A 123 12.89 -3.01 -10.68
C ASP A 123 11.81 -2.88 -9.59
N LEU A 124 10.73 -3.65 -9.69
CA LEU A 124 9.62 -3.66 -8.73
C LEU A 124 9.31 -5.08 -8.31
N ILE A 125 9.18 -5.30 -7.01
CA ILE A 125 8.64 -6.54 -6.45
C ILE A 125 7.39 -6.18 -5.65
N ILE A 126 6.25 -6.78 -5.97
CA ILE A 126 4.99 -6.61 -5.23
C ILE A 126 4.72 -7.91 -4.45
N SER A 127 4.51 -7.79 -3.14
CA SER A 127 4.03 -8.89 -2.30
C SER A 127 2.93 -8.39 -1.38
N SER A 128 1.69 -8.64 -1.77
CA SER A 128 0.50 -8.14 -1.07
C SER A 128 -0.36 -9.27 -0.57
N GLY A 129 -0.51 -9.42 0.76
CA GLY A 129 -1.37 -10.49 1.29
C GLY A 129 -0.65 -11.84 1.44
N VAL A 130 0.68 -11.86 1.49
CA VAL A 130 1.45 -13.12 1.32
C VAL A 130 2.44 -13.36 2.43
N LEU A 131 3.38 -12.44 2.66
CA LEU A 131 4.49 -12.66 3.62
C LEU A 131 4.02 -13.01 5.03
N HIS A 132 2.87 -12.50 5.48
CA HIS A 132 2.31 -12.80 6.80
C HIS A 132 1.69 -14.19 6.94
N HIS A 133 1.57 -14.94 5.84
CA HIS A 133 1.13 -16.33 5.80
C HIS A 133 2.29 -17.34 5.73
N LEU A 134 3.51 -16.87 5.44
CA LEU A 134 4.69 -17.72 5.37
C LEU A 134 5.03 -18.33 6.73
N ALA A 135 5.62 -19.53 6.70
CA ALA A 135 6.19 -20.16 7.89
C ALA A 135 7.34 -19.30 8.46
N ASP A 136 8.17 -18.75 7.58
CA ASP A 136 9.24 -17.80 7.91
C ASP A 136 9.14 -16.53 7.03
N PRO A 137 8.41 -15.50 7.48
CA PRO A 137 8.27 -14.23 6.78
C PRO A 137 9.60 -13.51 6.55
N LEU A 138 10.59 -13.69 7.45
CA LEU A 138 11.91 -13.09 7.31
C LEU A 138 12.69 -13.75 6.19
N ALA A 139 12.68 -15.09 6.12
CA ALA A 139 13.31 -15.81 5.01
C ALA A 139 12.70 -15.41 3.66
N GLY A 140 11.36 -15.31 3.57
CA GLY A 140 10.68 -14.87 2.37
C GLY A 140 11.05 -13.43 1.98
N LEU A 141 11.01 -12.49 2.93
CA LEU A 141 11.37 -11.10 2.66
C LEU A 141 12.84 -10.95 2.23
N THR A 142 13.75 -11.70 2.86
CA THR A 142 15.18 -11.74 2.52
C THR A 142 15.39 -12.27 1.10
N ALA A 143 14.68 -13.33 0.71
CA ALA A 143 14.76 -13.91 -0.62
C ALA A 143 14.31 -12.90 -1.71
N LEU A 144 13.19 -12.20 -1.47
CA LEU A 144 12.72 -11.12 -2.36
C LEU A 144 13.73 -9.97 -2.45
N GLY A 145 14.27 -9.52 -1.31
CA GLY A 145 15.31 -8.48 -1.26
C GLY A 145 16.56 -8.86 -2.05
N GLY A 146 16.93 -10.15 -2.05
CA GLY A 146 18.06 -10.69 -2.80
C GLY A 146 17.97 -10.48 -4.32
N CYS A 147 16.75 -10.43 -4.88
CA CYS A 147 16.49 -10.25 -6.31
C CYS A 147 16.04 -8.82 -6.66
N LEU A 148 16.14 -7.88 -5.73
CA LEU A 148 15.79 -6.48 -5.98
C LEU A 148 16.98 -5.78 -6.67
N ARG A 149 16.75 -4.90 -7.65
CA ARG A 149 17.82 -4.04 -8.20
C ARG A 149 18.24 -2.96 -7.20
N ARG A 150 19.41 -2.35 -7.40
CA ARG A 150 19.92 -1.25 -6.56
C ARG A 150 18.90 -0.14 -6.34
N ASP A 151 18.29 0.33 -7.43
CA ASP A 151 17.31 1.42 -7.41
C ASP A 151 15.86 0.88 -7.42
N GLY A 152 15.69 -0.41 -7.09
CA GLY A 152 14.41 -1.10 -7.08
C GLY A 152 13.56 -0.79 -5.85
N VAL A 153 12.28 -1.13 -5.93
CA VAL A 153 11.31 -1.01 -4.82
C VAL A 153 10.67 -2.35 -4.55
N LEU A 154 10.62 -2.72 -3.28
CA LEU A 154 9.79 -3.79 -2.77
C LEU A 154 8.54 -3.17 -2.15
N ALA A 155 7.37 -3.45 -2.72
CA ALA A 155 6.07 -2.97 -2.27
C ALA A 155 5.33 -4.09 -1.53
N VAL A 156 5.04 -3.87 -0.24
CA VAL A 156 4.57 -4.92 0.67
C VAL A 156 3.25 -4.53 1.32
N MET A 157 2.32 -5.50 1.38
CA MET A 157 1.14 -5.42 2.25
C MET A 157 1.15 -6.53 3.32
N LEU A 158 1.09 -6.12 4.59
CA LEU A 158 0.94 -7.01 5.76
C LEU A 158 -0.33 -6.73 6.55
N TYR A 159 -0.84 -7.72 7.27
CA TYR A 159 -1.93 -7.50 8.23
C TYR A 159 -1.49 -6.62 9.41
N ALA A 160 -2.32 -5.62 9.74
CA ALA A 160 -2.06 -4.68 10.82
C ALA A 160 -2.73 -5.11 12.12
N LYS A 161 -1.97 -5.09 13.22
CA LYS A 161 -2.38 -5.60 14.54
C LYS A 161 -3.65 -4.94 15.06
N TYR A 162 -3.68 -3.61 15.09
CA TYR A 162 -4.75 -2.88 15.76
C TYR A 162 -6.08 -2.91 14.97
N GLY A 163 -6.03 -2.81 13.64
CA GLY A 163 -7.24 -2.93 12.80
C GLY A 163 -7.83 -4.32 12.69
N ARG A 164 -7.09 -5.34 13.13
CA ARG A 164 -7.55 -6.74 13.13
C ARG A 164 -7.82 -7.29 14.52
N LEU A 165 -7.79 -6.49 15.59
CA LEU A 165 -8.08 -6.98 16.95
C LEU A 165 -9.41 -7.74 17.04
N GLY A 166 -10.46 -7.23 16.40
CA GLY A 166 -11.75 -7.90 16.36
C GLY A 166 -11.75 -9.20 15.56
N VAL A 167 -10.87 -9.32 14.57
CA VAL A 167 -10.65 -10.56 13.81
C VAL A 167 -9.91 -11.57 14.69
N GLU A 168 -8.82 -11.17 15.35
CA GLU A 168 -8.05 -12.03 16.27
C GLU A 168 -8.94 -12.61 17.40
N MET A 169 -9.85 -11.79 17.94
CA MET A 169 -10.83 -12.25 18.93
C MET A 169 -11.74 -13.36 18.38
N LEU A 170 -12.19 -13.25 17.13
CA LEU A 170 -13.02 -14.28 16.52
C LEU A 170 -12.22 -15.50 16.12
N GLU A 171 -11.01 -15.32 15.59
CA GLU A 171 -10.08 -16.43 15.30
C GLU A 171 -9.83 -17.27 16.56
N SER A 172 -9.62 -16.64 17.73
CA SER A 172 -9.46 -17.38 18.99
C SER A 172 -10.74 -18.14 19.41
N VAL A 173 -11.92 -17.52 19.24
CA VAL A 173 -13.20 -18.19 19.51
C VAL A 173 -13.40 -19.39 18.58
N PHE A 174 -13.11 -19.24 17.30
CA PHE A 174 -13.26 -20.32 16.31
C PHE A 174 -12.25 -21.45 16.54
N HIS A 175 -11.04 -21.12 16.97
CA HIS A 175 -10.07 -22.11 17.42
C HIS A 175 -10.57 -22.89 18.64
N ASP A 176 -11.09 -22.22 19.68
CA ASP A 176 -11.62 -22.87 20.88
C ASP A 176 -12.84 -23.77 20.58
N LEU A 177 -13.64 -23.40 19.58
CA LEU A 177 -14.75 -24.21 19.07
C LEU A 177 -14.31 -25.35 18.14
N GLY A 178 -13.01 -25.48 17.86
CA GLY A 178 -12.45 -26.51 16.99
C GLY A 178 -12.88 -26.36 15.52
N LEU A 179 -13.20 -25.14 15.08
CA LEU A 179 -13.55 -24.88 13.68
C LEU A 179 -12.31 -25.11 12.79
N SER A 180 -12.56 -25.65 11.61
CA SER A 180 -11.53 -26.02 10.64
C SER A 180 -11.84 -25.46 9.25
N GLN A 181 -10.99 -25.71 8.25
CA GLN A 181 -11.19 -25.22 6.88
C GLN A 181 -12.15 -26.11 6.08
N ASP A 182 -13.34 -26.36 6.62
CA ASP A 182 -14.42 -27.14 6.01
C ASP A 182 -15.72 -26.34 5.88
N GLU A 183 -16.64 -26.83 5.06
CA GLU A 183 -17.90 -26.14 4.74
C GLU A 183 -18.79 -25.96 5.99
N ALA A 184 -18.72 -26.86 6.97
CA ALA A 184 -19.54 -26.77 8.19
C ALA A 184 -19.04 -25.63 9.09
N SER A 185 -17.73 -25.53 9.25
CA SER A 185 -17.06 -24.47 9.99
C SER A 185 -17.28 -23.11 9.35
N VAL A 186 -17.21 -23.01 8.02
CA VAL A 186 -17.53 -21.75 7.29
C VAL A 186 -18.98 -21.32 7.53
N ARG A 187 -19.95 -22.25 7.59
CA ARG A 187 -21.34 -21.92 7.94
C ARG A 187 -21.44 -21.37 9.37
N LEU A 188 -20.75 -21.99 10.33
CA LEU A 188 -20.72 -21.52 11.71
C LEU A 188 -20.07 -20.14 11.86
N VAL A 189 -19.01 -19.83 11.10
CA VAL A 189 -18.42 -18.48 11.05
C VAL A 189 -19.44 -17.44 10.59
N LYS A 190 -20.19 -17.75 9.53
CA LYS A 190 -21.26 -16.86 9.01
C LYS A 190 -22.36 -16.63 10.06
N GLU A 191 -22.81 -17.69 10.72
CA GLU A 191 -23.82 -17.62 11.78
C GLU A 191 -23.32 -16.78 12.96
N ALA A 192 -22.09 -17.02 13.42
CA ALA A 192 -21.47 -16.24 14.49
C ALA A 192 -21.42 -14.75 14.14
N ILE A 193 -20.90 -14.38 12.97
CA ILE A 193 -20.82 -12.99 12.51
C ILE A 193 -22.21 -12.33 12.43
N ALA A 194 -23.24 -13.09 12.02
CA ALA A 194 -24.61 -12.59 11.93
C ALA A 194 -25.21 -12.25 13.31
N VAL A 195 -24.94 -13.05 14.34
CA VAL A 195 -25.55 -12.88 15.68
C VAL A 195 -24.75 -11.97 16.63
N LEU A 196 -23.52 -11.59 16.28
CA LEU A 196 -22.69 -10.74 17.14
C LEU A 196 -23.35 -9.38 17.43
N PRO A 197 -23.12 -8.78 18.61
CA PRO A 197 -23.55 -7.42 18.89
C PRO A 197 -23.01 -6.38 17.89
N ALA A 198 -23.71 -5.26 17.74
CA ALA A 198 -23.31 -4.18 16.84
C ALA A 198 -22.06 -3.41 17.32
N ASP A 199 -21.74 -3.51 18.60
CA ASP A 199 -20.58 -2.93 19.27
C ASP A 199 -19.40 -3.91 19.40
N HIS A 200 -19.53 -5.16 18.89
CA HIS A 200 -18.42 -6.10 18.88
C HIS A 200 -17.23 -5.53 18.07
N PRO A 201 -15.98 -5.62 18.55
CA PRO A 201 -14.82 -4.99 17.89
C PRO A 201 -14.60 -5.38 16.43
N VAL A 202 -15.01 -6.58 16.02
CA VAL A 202 -14.94 -7.04 14.62
C VAL A 202 -15.76 -6.17 13.66
N ARG A 203 -16.80 -5.49 14.15
CA ARG A 203 -17.75 -4.73 13.32
C ARG A 203 -17.05 -3.59 12.57
N THR A 204 -15.98 -3.01 13.12
CA THR A 204 -15.17 -2.00 12.44
C THR A 204 -14.46 -2.59 11.21
N TYR A 205 -13.85 -3.77 11.36
CA TYR A 205 -13.22 -4.48 10.25
C TYR A 205 -14.24 -4.85 9.18
N LEU A 206 -15.37 -5.45 9.57
CA LEU A 206 -16.43 -5.87 8.64
C LEU A 206 -17.06 -4.71 7.85
N LYS A 207 -17.04 -3.48 8.38
CA LYS A 207 -17.51 -2.29 7.65
C LYS A 207 -16.55 -1.88 6.53
N ALA A 208 -15.26 -2.14 6.69
CA ALA A 208 -14.21 -1.76 5.75
C ALA A 208 -13.86 -2.90 4.77
N ALA A 209 -14.02 -4.16 5.18
CA ALA A 209 -13.70 -5.34 4.39
C ALA A 209 -14.82 -5.66 3.38
N HIS A 210 -14.69 -5.14 2.17
CA HIS A 210 -15.67 -5.34 1.08
C HIS A 210 -15.52 -6.69 0.34
N ASP A 211 -14.44 -7.42 0.62
CA ASP A 211 -14.02 -8.68 0.01
C ASP A 211 -14.57 -9.94 0.71
N LEU A 212 -15.17 -9.80 1.90
CA LEU A 212 -15.74 -10.90 2.69
C LEU A 212 -17.06 -11.48 2.14
N THR A 213 -17.26 -11.43 0.83
CA THR A 213 -18.47 -11.93 0.16
C THR A 213 -18.33 -13.39 -0.30
N SER A 214 -17.16 -13.99 -0.17
CA SER A 214 -16.87 -15.36 -0.58
C SER A 214 -16.42 -16.24 0.59
N ASP A 215 -16.63 -17.55 0.47
CA ASP A 215 -16.19 -18.51 1.48
C ASP A 215 -14.66 -18.52 1.60
N GLY A 216 -13.95 -18.35 0.48
CA GLY A 216 -12.49 -18.20 0.49
C GLY A 216 -12.01 -17.02 1.32
N ALA A 217 -12.67 -15.86 1.19
CA ALA A 217 -12.35 -14.67 1.99
C ALA A 217 -12.60 -14.90 3.50
N LEU A 218 -13.67 -15.61 3.86
CA LEU A 218 -13.95 -15.95 5.26
C LEU A 218 -12.92 -16.94 5.83
N VAL A 219 -12.51 -17.94 5.04
CA VAL A 219 -11.45 -18.88 5.43
C VAL A 219 -10.13 -18.14 5.62
N ASP A 220 -9.73 -17.31 4.66
CA ASP A 220 -8.51 -16.51 4.71
C ASP A 220 -8.48 -15.52 5.89
N THR A 221 -9.65 -14.98 6.25
CA THR A 221 -9.73 -13.99 7.33
C THR A 221 -9.85 -14.60 8.72
N PHE A 222 -10.61 -15.68 8.89
CA PHE A 222 -11.02 -16.17 10.22
C PHE A 222 -10.59 -17.60 10.55
N LEU A 223 -10.22 -18.39 9.54
CA LEU A 223 -9.86 -19.81 9.69
C LEU A 223 -8.47 -20.10 9.12
N HIS A 224 -7.65 -19.07 8.92
CA HIS A 224 -6.34 -19.19 8.31
C HIS A 224 -5.35 -19.81 9.28
N SER A 225 -4.68 -20.89 8.86
CA SER A 225 -3.80 -21.68 9.74
C SER A 225 -2.54 -20.94 10.22
N ARG A 226 -2.11 -19.90 9.49
CA ARG A 226 -0.88 -19.14 9.75
C ARG A 226 -1.00 -17.64 9.51
N ALA A 227 -2.03 -16.97 10.02
CA ALA A 227 -2.10 -15.50 9.93
C ALA A 227 -1.21 -14.84 11.01
N ARG A 228 -0.38 -13.86 10.63
CA ARG A 228 0.38 -13.02 11.56
C ARG A 228 0.02 -11.55 11.35
N ASN A 229 -0.33 -10.87 12.44
CA ASN A 229 -0.58 -9.43 12.41
C ASN A 229 0.62 -8.68 12.98
N TYR A 230 0.98 -7.57 12.34
CA TYR A 230 2.19 -6.79 12.63
C TYR A 230 1.82 -5.43 13.24
N THR A 231 2.63 -4.95 14.17
CA THR A 231 2.67 -3.52 14.54
C THR A 231 3.63 -2.77 13.61
N VAL A 232 3.60 -1.44 13.64
CA VAL A 232 4.61 -0.58 12.98
C VAL A 232 6.03 -1.01 13.35
N ALA A 233 6.30 -1.25 14.63
CA ALA A 233 7.63 -1.66 15.09
C ALA A 233 8.06 -2.99 14.45
N GLN A 234 7.16 -3.98 14.44
CA GLN A 234 7.44 -5.28 13.84
C GLN A 234 7.64 -5.21 12.31
N CYS A 235 6.93 -4.33 11.60
CA CYS A 235 7.18 -4.08 10.18
C CYS A 235 8.59 -3.51 9.95
N LEU A 236 8.99 -2.51 10.76
CA LEU A 236 10.32 -1.91 10.67
C LEU A 236 11.43 -2.93 10.99
N ASP A 237 11.23 -3.73 12.04
CA ASP A 237 12.18 -4.75 12.47
C ASP A 237 12.31 -5.87 11.44
N LEU A 238 11.19 -6.31 10.84
CA LEU A 238 11.19 -7.33 9.78
C LEU A 238 12.00 -6.86 8.56
N VAL A 239 11.79 -5.62 8.12
CA VAL A 239 12.54 -5.03 6.99
C VAL A 239 14.03 -4.89 7.31
N ALA A 240 14.37 -4.39 8.51
CA ALA A 240 15.76 -4.26 8.93
C ALA A 240 16.45 -5.62 9.06
N ALA A 241 15.78 -6.62 9.63
CA ALA A 241 16.30 -7.98 9.77
C ALA A 241 16.54 -8.66 8.42
N ALA A 242 15.75 -8.32 7.40
CA ALA A 242 15.94 -8.80 6.02
C ALA A 242 17.11 -8.10 5.29
N GLY A 243 17.83 -7.18 5.96
CA GLY A 243 18.91 -6.40 5.35
C GLY A 243 18.44 -5.31 4.39
N LEU A 244 17.18 -4.88 4.50
CA LEU A 244 16.56 -3.85 3.67
C LEU A 244 16.38 -2.55 4.45
N HIS A 245 16.18 -1.45 3.73
CA HIS A 245 15.76 -0.17 4.29
C HIS A 245 14.26 0.03 4.12
N PHE A 246 13.59 0.42 5.20
CA PHE A 246 12.20 0.87 5.13
C PHE A 246 12.17 2.22 4.42
N GLN A 247 11.62 2.25 3.20
CA GLN A 247 11.58 3.43 2.36
C GLN A 247 10.55 4.41 2.89
N ASP A 248 9.28 3.98 2.97
CA ASP A 248 8.17 4.80 3.46
C ASP A 248 6.88 3.97 3.58
N TRP A 249 5.88 4.51 4.27
CA TRP A 249 4.50 4.04 4.17
C TRP A 249 3.91 4.40 2.81
N PHE A 250 3.27 3.44 2.15
CA PHE A 250 2.55 3.71 0.89
C PHE A 250 1.23 4.43 1.15
N HIS A 251 0.50 4.03 2.19
CA HIS A 251 -0.62 4.78 2.76
C HIS A 251 -0.16 5.45 4.03
N LYS A 252 -0.11 6.78 4.04
CA LYS A 252 0.46 7.60 5.11
C LYS A 252 -0.56 8.01 6.14
N SER A 253 -1.80 8.20 5.72
CA SER A 253 -2.87 8.75 6.54
C SER A 253 -3.10 8.00 7.87
N PRO A 254 -2.93 6.66 8.00
CA PRO A 254 -3.06 6.00 9.29
C PRO A 254 -1.93 6.32 10.29
N TYR A 255 -0.78 6.78 9.81
CA TYR A 255 0.45 6.94 10.60
C TYR A 255 0.78 8.39 10.94
N TYR A 256 0.00 9.34 10.43
CA TYR A 256 0.18 10.76 10.72
C TYR A 256 -1.09 11.39 11.26
N PRO A 257 -0.96 12.41 12.13
CA PRO A 257 -2.10 13.20 12.54
C PRO A 257 -2.72 13.95 11.36
N HIS A 258 -4.05 14.06 11.33
CA HIS A 258 -4.78 14.78 10.29
C HIS A 258 -4.91 16.25 10.65
N ASP A 259 -3.79 16.99 10.62
CA ASP A 259 -3.68 18.40 11.03
C ASP A 259 -4.74 19.32 10.42
N MET A 260 -5.19 19.03 9.19
CA MET A 260 -6.22 19.81 8.50
C MET A 260 -7.65 19.53 8.98
N LEU A 261 -7.88 18.39 9.64
CA LEU A 261 -9.19 17.90 10.06
C LEU A 261 -9.40 18.05 11.56
N ALA A 262 -8.32 17.96 12.35
CA ALA A 262 -8.37 18.00 13.80
C ALA A 262 -8.34 19.45 14.33
N PRO A 263 -9.14 19.78 15.36
CA PRO A 263 -9.00 21.04 16.09
C PRO A 263 -7.59 21.19 16.68
N ALA A 264 -7.07 22.41 16.66
CA ALA A 264 -5.80 22.72 17.33
C ALA A 264 -5.90 22.41 18.83
N SER A 265 -4.94 21.65 19.36
CA SER A 265 -4.85 21.29 20.77
C SER A 265 -3.41 21.09 21.20
N GLU A 266 -3.15 21.13 22.50
CA GLU A 266 -1.83 20.81 23.06
C GLU A 266 -1.43 19.36 22.73
N PHE A 267 -2.39 18.44 22.75
CA PHE A 267 -2.18 17.06 22.34
C PHE A 267 -1.69 16.96 20.89
N GLN A 268 -2.34 17.71 19.99
CA GLN A 268 -1.94 17.76 18.58
C GLN A 268 -0.54 18.37 18.39
N ALA A 269 -0.22 19.43 19.14
CA ALA A 269 1.11 20.02 19.13
C ALA A 269 2.19 19.04 19.65
N MET A 270 1.86 18.19 20.63
CA MET A 270 2.76 17.14 21.11
C MET A 270 3.01 16.07 20.04
N LEU A 271 1.97 15.57 19.38
CA LEU A 271 2.10 14.59 18.29
C LEU A 271 2.98 15.11 17.16
N ASN A 272 2.82 16.38 16.78
CA ASN A 272 3.57 17.00 15.69
C ASN A 272 5.06 17.24 15.99
N ARG A 273 5.49 17.10 17.26
CA ARG A 273 6.90 17.18 17.67
C ARG A 273 7.59 15.82 17.72
N LEU A 274 6.84 14.72 17.62
CA LEU A 274 7.42 13.39 17.67
C LEU A 274 8.24 13.11 16.39
N PRO A 275 9.41 12.44 16.52
CA PRO A 275 10.09 11.86 15.37
C PRO A 275 9.20 10.88 14.62
N ASP A 276 9.39 10.73 13.30
CA ASP A 276 8.49 9.97 12.44
C ASP A 276 8.22 8.53 12.94
N ARG A 277 9.26 7.77 13.32
CA ARG A 277 9.07 6.41 13.86
C ARG A 277 8.18 6.38 15.11
N GLN A 278 8.29 7.39 15.97
CA GLN A 278 7.47 7.50 17.18
C GLN A 278 6.04 7.90 16.84
N VAL A 279 5.85 8.87 15.93
CA VAL A 279 4.50 9.29 15.52
C VAL A 279 3.77 8.16 14.83
N TRP A 280 4.42 7.35 13.98
CA TRP A 280 3.78 6.21 13.33
C TRP A 280 3.26 5.18 14.33
N SER A 281 4.06 4.83 15.34
CA SER A 281 3.65 3.87 16.38
C SER A 281 2.60 4.43 17.35
N VAL A 282 2.55 5.75 17.55
CA VAL A 282 1.46 6.39 18.30
C VAL A 282 0.18 6.38 17.46
N MET A 283 0.28 6.79 16.19
CA MET A 283 -0.87 6.95 15.31
C MET A 283 -1.54 5.63 14.94
N GLU A 284 -0.80 4.52 14.76
CA GLU A 284 -1.42 3.20 14.53
C GLU A 284 -2.38 2.77 15.67
N ARG A 285 -2.13 3.25 16.90
CA ARG A 285 -2.99 3.00 18.08
C ARG A 285 -4.14 4.00 18.18
N LEU A 286 -3.93 5.24 17.74
CA LEU A 286 -4.97 6.27 17.69
C LEU A 286 -5.92 6.10 16.50
N GLN A 287 -5.48 5.41 15.44
CA GLN A 287 -6.23 5.15 14.21
C GLN A 287 -6.42 3.63 13.99
N PRO A 288 -7.13 2.93 14.89
CA PRO A 288 -7.22 1.46 14.89
C PRO A 288 -8.14 0.91 13.79
N ALA A 289 -8.59 1.72 12.83
CA ALA A 289 -9.38 1.23 11.70
C ALA A 289 -8.51 0.61 10.60
N ASN A 290 -7.21 0.90 10.58
CA ASN A 290 -6.30 0.40 9.56
C ASN A 290 -5.98 -1.08 9.77
N ALA A 291 -6.53 -1.95 8.94
CA ALA A 291 -6.38 -3.41 9.04
C ALA A 291 -5.19 -3.97 8.26
N THR A 292 -4.55 -3.16 7.41
CA THR A 292 -3.44 -3.57 6.55
C THR A 292 -2.36 -2.49 6.47
N HIS A 293 -1.11 -2.90 6.67
CA HIS A 293 0.08 -2.09 6.49
C HIS A 293 0.51 -2.16 5.02
N PHE A 294 0.44 -1.05 4.29
CA PHE A 294 1.06 -0.92 2.95
C PHE A 294 2.32 -0.07 3.08
N PHE A 295 3.48 -0.63 2.73
CA PHE A 295 4.77 0.06 2.82
C PHE A 295 5.71 -0.33 1.70
N LEU A 296 6.77 0.46 1.57
CA LEU A 296 7.84 0.28 0.61
C LEU A 296 9.14 -0.02 1.36
N ALA A 297 9.93 -0.93 0.81
CA ALA A 297 11.30 -1.19 1.22
C ALA A 297 12.23 -1.13 0.00
N CYS A 298 13.50 -0.86 0.24
CA CYS A 298 14.51 -0.80 -0.80
C CYS A 298 15.84 -1.33 -0.29
N ARG A 299 16.80 -1.46 -1.20
CA ARG A 299 18.17 -1.82 -0.84
C ARG A 299 18.85 -0.68 -0.05
N PRO A 300 19.69 -0.99 0.95
CA PRO A 300 20.46 0.02 1.67
C PRO A 300 21.35 0.90 0.78
N GLU A 301 21.76 0.37 -0.38
CA GLU A 301 22.59 1.08 -1.35
C GLU A 301 21.83 2.15 -2.14
N ARG A 302 20.48 2.17 -2.10
CA ARG A 302 19.69 3.22 -2.74
C ARG A 302 19.85 4.52 -1.95
N PRO A 303 20.33 5.62 -2.57
CA PRO A 303 20.51 6.90 -1.88
C PRO A 303 19.18 7.41 -1.28
N SER A 304 19.19 7.86 -0.03
CA SER A 304 17.98 8.40 0.61
C SER A 304 17.46 9.66 -0.07
N GLU A 305 18.36 10.46 -0.65
CA GLU A 305 18.02 11.64 -1.45
C GLU A 305 17.19 11.32 -2.70
N ASP A 306 17.16 10.07 -3.16
CA ASP A 306 16.34 9.64 -4.30
C ASP A 306 14.87 9.34 -3.94
N TYR A 307 14.53 9.26 -2.65
CA TYR A 307 13.19 8.82 -2.24
C TYR A 307 12.61 9.51 -1.01
N VAL A 308 13.42 10.11 -0.14
CA VAL A 308 12.93 10.73 1.09
C VAL A 308 12.29 12.08 0.78
N ILE A 309 11.01 12.22 1.12
CA ILE A 309 10.30 13.50 1.08
C ILE A 309 10.46 14.17 2.45
N ASP A 310 11.44 15.06 2.58
CA ASP A 310 11.69 15.78 3.82
C ASP A 310 11.24 17.25 3.73
N PHE A 311 10.32 17.63 4.61
CA PHE A 311 9.89 19.02 4.77
C PHE A 311 10.73 19.79 5.80
N ALA A 312 11.69 19.18 6.50
CA ALA A 312 12.54 19.89 7.45
C ALA A 312 13.60 20.77 6.76
N THR A 313 14.09 20.37 5.59
CA THR A 313 15.08 21.12 4.80
C THR A 313 14.43 22.24 3.98
N SER A 314 15.20 22.94 3.14
CA SER A 314 14.67 23.88 2.15
C SER A 314 14.29 23.22 0.82
N ALA A 315 14.64 21.94 0.61
CA ALA A 315 14.43 21.23 -0.66
C ALA A 315 12.95 21.10 -1.03
N TRP A 316 12.04 21.13 -0.05
CA TRP A 316 10.60 21.06 -0.31
C TRP A 316 10.06 22.15 -1.22
N LEU A 317 10.74 23.31 -1.31
CA LEU A 317 10.36 24.37 -2.24
C LEU A 317 10.48 23.92 -3.70
N ASP A 318 11.34 22.95 -3.98
CA ASP A 318 11.63 22.43 -5.31
C ASP A 318 10.82 21.18 -5.65
N TYR A 319 10.11 20.60 -4.67
CA TYR A 319 9.24 19.46 -4.91
C TYR A 319 8.10 19.84 -5.85
N VAL A 320 7.74 18.93 -6.76
CA VAL A 320 6.57 19.09 -7.64
C VAL A 320 5.41 18.26 -7.08
N PRO A 321 4.36 18.89 -6.51
CA PRO A 321 3.21 18.18 -5.99
C PRO A 321 2.31 17.72 -7.13
N GLN A 322 1.77 16.52 -7.00
CA GLN A 322 0.73 15.99 -7.89
C GLN A 322 -0.34 15.24 -7.10
N PRO A 323 -1.62 15.28 -7.50
CA PRO A 323 -2.64 14.46 -6.88
C PRO A 323 -2.31 12.97 -7.04
N ARG A 324 -2.54 12.17 -6.00
CA ARG A 324 -2.48 10.71 -6.09
C ARG A 324 -3.64 10.17 -6.93
N THR A 325 -3.57 8.90 -7.31
CA THR A 325 -4.66 8.18 -7.99
C THR A 325 -5.98 8.40 -7.28
N ALA A 326 -7.03 8.68 -8.05
CA ALA A 326 -8.37 8.98 -7.54
C ALA A 326 -8.46 10.19 -6.56
N CYS A 327 -7.41 11.02 -6.49
CA CYS A 327 -7.44 12.29 -5.78
C CYS A 327 -7.71 13.44 -6.76
N ARG A 328 -8.63 14.34 -6.41
CA ARG A 328 -8.98 15.48 -7.27
C ARG A 328 -9.52 16.65 -6.46
N LEU A 329 -9.37 17.86 -7.02
CA LEU A 329 -10.04 19.08 -6.57
C LEU A 329 -11.28 19.30 -7.45
N VAL A 330 -12.45 19.55 -6.83
CA VAL A 330 -13.69 19.94 -7.52
C VAL A 330 -14.28 21.14 -6.78
N GLY A 331 -14.27 22.31 -7.43
CA GLY A 331 -14.66 23.56 -6.77
C GLY A 331 -13.69 23.90 -5.63
N ASP A 332 -14.20 23.95 -4.40
CA ASP A 332 -13.44 24.15 -3.17
C ASP A 332 -13.30 22.88 -2.31
N GLU A 333 -13.67 21.71 -2.83
CA GLU A 333 -13.56 20.43 -2.15
C GLU A 333 -12.49 19.54 -2.78
N ILE A 334 -11.62 18.98 -1.95
CA ILE A 334 -10.71 17.90 -2.32
C ILE A 334 -11.35 16.54 -2.03
N TYR A 335 -11.13 15.59 -2.91
CA TYR A 335 -11.65 14.23 -2.86
C TYR A 335 -10.48 13.25 -2.91
N TRP A 336 -10.54 12.21 -2.09
CA TRP A 336 -9.63 11.06 -2.15
C TRP A 336 -10.41 9.79 -1.77
N PRO A 337 -9.84 8.59 -1.95
CA PRO A 337 -10.55 7.35 -1.66
C PRO A 337 -11.15 7.32 -0.24
N GLY A 338 -12.48 7.23 -0.18
CA GLY A 338 -13.24 7.12 1.08
C GLY A 338 -13.55 8.44 1.81
N ALA A 339 -13.07 9.60 1.34
CA ALA A 339 -13.30 10.86 2.05
C ALA A 339 -13.23 12.11 1.14
N LYS A 340 -13.70 13.23 1.69
CA LYS A 340 -13.61 14.55 1.08
C LYS A 340 -13.42 15.62 2.15
N GLN A 341 -12.84 16.74 1.78
CA GLN A 341 -12.66 17.89 2.67
C GLN A 341 -12.84 19.20 1.91
N LYS A 342 -13.55 20.13 2.54
CA LYS A 342 -13.67 21.49 2.06
C LYS A 342 -12.41 22.29 2.41
N LEU A 343 -11.80 22.92 1.41
CA LEU A 343 -10.70 23.85 1.58
C LEU A 343 -11.21 25.22 1.99
N ASN A 344 -10.47 25.88 2.88
CA ASN A 344 -10.75 27.27 3.21
C ASN A 344 -10.19 28.22 2.13
N PRO A 345 -10.60 29.51 2.10
CA PRO A 345 -10.16 30.47 1.09
C PRO A 345 -8.65 30.70 1.02
N ALA A 346 -7.90 30.43 2.10
CA ALA A 346 -6.44 30.55 2.09
C ALA A 346 -5.75 29.30 1.51
N GLN A 347 -6.33 28.12 1.69
CA GLN A 347 -5.80 26.85 1.16
C GLN A 347 -6.07 26.70 -0.34
N LEU A 348 -7.26 27.11 -0.79
CA LEU A 348 -7.74 26.84 -2.13
C LEU A 348 -6.78 27.32 -3.24
N PRO A 349 -6.23 28.56 -3.22
CA PRO A 349 -5.32 29.04 -4.26
C PRO A 349 -4.06 28.19 -4.41
N LEU A 350 -3.49 27.70 -3.30
CA LEU A 350 -2.30 26.82 -3.33
C LEU A 350 -2.62 25.48 -3.98
N VAL A 351 -3.77 24.87 -3.66
CA VAL A 351 -4.16 23.56 -4.20
C VAL A 351 -4.61 23.66 -5.67
N GLN A 352 -5.24 24.76 -6.08
CA GLN A 352 -5.66 25.00 -7.46
C GLN A 352 -4.49 25.04 -8.45
N HIS A 353 -3.29 25.40 -8.00
CA HIS A 353 -2.10 25.45 -8.82
C HIS A 353 -1.30 24.14 -8.86
N VAL A 354 -1.76 23.08 -8.16
CA VAL A 354 -1.16 21.75 -8.22
C VAL A 354 -1.51 21.08 -9.56
N ASP A 355 -0.55 21.06 -10.47
CA ASP A 355 -0.70 20.52 -11.83
C ASP A 355 0.27 19.38 -12.15
N GLY A 356 1.07 18.94 -11.18
CA GLY A 356 2.10 17.92 -11.36
C GLY A 356 3.31 18.37 -12.20
N ARG A 357 3.46 19.69 -12.41
CA ARG A 357 4.58 20.27 -13.18
C ARG A 357 5.30 21.39 -12.44
N ARG A 358 4.57 22.23 -11.71
CA ARG A 358 5.17 23.38 -11.02
C ARG A 358 5.79 22.97 -9.68
N PRO A 359 7.02 23.42 -9.37
CA PRO A 359 7.54 23.26 -8.02
C PRO A 359 6.76 24.13 -7.03
N ILE A 360 6.76 23.75 -5.75
CA ILE A 360 6.02 24.45 -4.70
C ILE A 360 6.38 25.95 -4.64
N ARG A 361 7.65 26.32 -4.86
CA ARG A 361 8.07 27.74 -4.93
C ARG A 361 7.29 28.54 -5.96
N ALA A 362 7.03 27.96 -7.14
CA ALA A 362 6.34 28.65 -8.22
C ALA A 362 4.85 28.81 -7.90
N ILE A 363 4.27 27.82 -7.22
CA ILE A 363 2.89 27.90 -6.71
C ILE A 363 2.77 29.02 -5.68
N ILE A 364 3.72 29.12 -4.74
CA ILE A 364 3.74 30.19 -3.73
C ILE A 364 3.83 31.57 -4.39
N GLU A 365 4.70 31.75 -5.38
CA GLU A 365 4.83 33.02 -6.10
C GLU A 365 3.55 33.42 -6.85
N LEU A 366 2.86 32.47 -7.50
CA LEU A 366 1.59 32.74 -8.17
C LEU A 366 0.51 33.21 -7.18
N VAL A 367 0.42 32.55 -6.03
CA VAL A 367 -0.54 32.93 -4.98
C VAL A 367 -0.18 34.28 -4.37
N ALA A 368 1.10 34.56 -4.14
CA ALA A 368 1.56 35.84 -3.61
C ALA A 368 1.20 37.00 -4.56
N GLN A 369 1.43 36.81 -5.87
CA GLN A 369 1.11 37.81 -6.89
C GLN A 369 -0.40 38.03 -7.02
N ALA A 370 -1.19 36.96 -7.11
CA ALA A 370 -2.64 37.06 -7.23
C ALA A 370 -3.29 37.69 -5.98
N GLY A 371 -2.72 37.45 -4.80
CA GLY A 371 -3.19 37.99 -3.52
C GLY A 371 -2.63 39.36 -3.15
N ASN A 372 -1.74 39.96 -3.96
CA ASN A 372 -0.99 41.18 -3.63
C ASN A 372 -0.30 41.10 -2.24
N VAL A 373 0.30 39.95 -1.93
CA VAL A 373 0.97 39.71 -0.64
C VAL A 373 2.28 40.50 -0.59
N GLY A 374 2.38 41.45 0.34
CA GLY A 374 3.60 42.24 0.56
C GLY A 374 4.80 41.38 0.96
N ASP A 375 6.02 41.87 0.69
CA ASP A 375 7.26 41.13 0.95
C ASP A 375 7.42 40.74 2.44
N GLU A 376 6.90 41.57 3.34
CA GLU A 376 6.85 41.33 4.78
C GLU A 376 6.00 40.12 5.18
N HIS A 377 5.04 39.72 4.35
CA HIS A 377 4.12 38.61 4.58
C HIS A 377 4.51 37.33 3.83
N ARG A 378 5.53 37.37 2.95
CA ARG A 378 6.03 36.19 2.23
C ARG A 378 6.49 35.05 3.14
N PRO A 379 7.21 35.28 4.25
CA PRO A 379 7.59 34.19 5.16
C PRO A 379 6.38 33.47 5.75
N LEU A 380 5.33 34.20 6.11
CA LEU A 380 4.09 33.64 6.65
C LEU A 380 3.37 32.77 5.60
N LEU A 381 3.29 33.24 4.35
CA LEU A 381 2.72 32.45 3.26
C LEU A 381 3.53 31.17 3.01
N GLN A 382 4.87 31.25 3.05
CA GLN A 382 5.73 30.10 2.88
C GLN A 382 5.54 29.07 4.00
N ASP A 383 5.48 29.49 5.26
CA ASP A 383 5.23 28.60 6.39
C ASP A 383 3.84 27.95 6.30
N PHE A 384 2.83 28.72 5.90
CA PHE A 384 1.49 28.21 5.65
C PHE A 384 1.46 27.18 4.52
N ALA A 385 2.11 27.46 3.38
CA ALA A 385 2.21 26.55 2.25
C ALA A 385 2.95 25.27 2.64
N LYS A 386 4.06 25.38 3.38
CA LYS A 386 4.82 24.25 3.91
C LYS A 386 3.95 23.33 4.74
N ALA A 387 3.18 23.89 5.68
CA ALA A 387 2.27 23.13 6.52
C ALA A 387 1.17 22.45 5.69
N LEU A 388 0.58 23.16 4.73
CA LEU A 388 -0.47 22.64 3.85
C LEU A 388 0.01 21.49 2.97
N PHE A 389 1.11 21.68 2.22
CA PHE A 389 1.65 20.64 1.33
C PHE A 389 2.10 19.40 2.11
N ARG A 390 2.71 19.59 3.29
CA ARG A 390 3.05 18.47 4.18
C ARG A 390 1.81 17.73 4.66
N ALA A 391 0.75 18.44 5.05
CA ALA A 391 -0.49 17.82 5.51
C ALA A 391 -1.18 17.04 4.37
N LEU A 392 -1.27 17.61 3.16
CA LEU A 392 -1.86 16.95 2.00
C LEU A 392 -1.05 15.73 1.54
N TRP A 393 0.28 15.75 1.67
CA TRP A 393 1.13 14.59 1.45
C TRP A 393 0.88 13.50 2.50
N ARG A 394 0.85 13.85 3.79
CA ARG A 394 0.55 12.94 4.90
C ARG A 394 -0.87 12.35 4.85
N LEU A 395 -1.82 13.05 4.23
CA LEU A 395 -3.20 12.61 4.02
C LEU A 395 -3.39 11.70 2.80
N ASP A 396 -2.31 11.32 2.09
CA ASP A 396 -2.39 10.58 0.84
C ASP A 396 -3.12 11.32 -0.29
N PHE A 397 -3.27 12.64 -0.21
CA PHE A 397 -3.83 13.44 -1.30
C PHE A 397 -2.77 13.76 -2.37
N LEU A 398 -1.54 14.06 -1.95
CA LEU A 398 -0.43 14.40 -2.85
C LEU A 398 0.69 13.36 -2.83
N ALA A 399 1.27 13.10 -3.99
CA ALA A 399 2.63 12.60 -4.13
C ALA A 399 3.56 13.78 -4.51
N MET A 400 4.86 13.61 -4.24
CA MET A 400 5.88 14.63 -4.51
C MET A 400 6.91 14.09 -5.49
N ALA A 401 7.26 14.87 -6.52
CA ALA A 401 8.49 14.64 -7.27
C ALA A 401 9.64 15.40 -6.61
N LEU A 402 10.81 14.76 -6.54
CA LEU A 402 12.02 15.37 -5.99
C LEU A 402 12.72 16.29 -6.99
N ASP A 403 12.46 16.09 -8.29
CA ASP A 403 13.07 16.88 -9.37
C ASP A 403 12.06 17.75 -10.12
N ALA A 404 12.46 18.99 -10.37
CA ALA A 404 11.92 19.87 -11.41
C ALA A 404 12.83 19.90 -12.65
N SER A 405 13.72 18.91 -12.83
CA SER A 405 14.56 18.82 -14.02
C SER A 405 13.65 18.81 -15.25
N PRO A 406 13.75 19.81 -16.16
CA PRO A 406 13.00 19.77 -17.39
C PRO A 406 13.43 18.50 -18.10
N ALA A 407 12.48 17.62 -18.42
CA ALA A 407 12.76 16.59 -19.40
C ALA A 407 13.36 17.29 -20.63
N GLY A 408 14.57 16.87 -21.02
CA GLY A 408 15.28 17.40 -22.18
C GLY A 408 14.53 17.17 -23.48
#